data_AF-A0A349L679-F1
#
_entry.id   AF-A0A349L679-F1
#
_cell.length_a   1.000
_cell.length_b   1.000
_cell.length_c   1.000
_cell.angle_alpha   90.00
_cell.angle_beta   90.00
_cell.angle_gamma   90.00
#
_symmetry.space_group_name_H-M   'P 1'
#
loop_
_entity.id
_entity.type
_entity.pdbx_description
1 polymer ?
#
loop_
_entity_poly.entity_id
_entity_poly.type
_entity_poly.pdbx_seq_one_letter_code
_entity_poly.pdbx_strand_id
1 'polypeptide(L)'
;MGLSPTTENGISYVCGGIGSTEAAQMKRNASRYQLMLTFAENTGDYLASVDVGIADARGNSIMQTTCDAPIMLVNFPRAGTYRINAKVDGVPVNRVVRIKSGTRGNSVAMLWPRTVIEGRTGNAQG
;
A
#
# COMPACT_ATOMS: atom_id res chain seq x y z
N MET A 1 -17.10 -12.11 -2.82
CA MET A 1 -16.42 -11.62 -4.04
C MET A 1 -14.94 -11.93 -3.91
N GLY A 2 -14.31 -12.44 -4.97
CA GLY A 2 -12.89 -12.77 -4.99
C GLY A 2 -12.03 -11.52 -5.18
N LEU A 3 -10.79 -11.59 -4.71
CA LEU A 3 -9.76 -10.60 -5.00
C LEU A 3 -9.41 -10.68 -6.50
N SER A 4 -9.79 -9.69 -7.28
CA SER A 4 -9.39 -9.59 -8.70
C SER A 4 -8.13 -8.72 -8.80
N PRO A 5 -6.96 -9.30 -9.08
CA PRO A 5 -5.72 -8.53 -9.18
C PRO A 5 -5.67 -7.70 -10.46
N THR A 6 -5.23 -6.44 -10.32
CA THR A 6 -4.79 -5.60 -11.43
C THR A 6 -3.31 -5.82 -11.69
N THR A 7 -2.86 -5.70 -12.94
CA THR A 7 -1.45 -5.87 -13.31
C THR A 7 -0.95 -4.69 -14.13
N GLU A 8 0.19 -4.11 -13.73
CA GLU A 8 0.85 -3.00 -14.41
C GLU A 8 2.37 -3.26 -14.47
N ASN A 9 2.96 -3.25 -15.66
CA ASN A 9 4.39 -3.56 -15.89
C ASN A 9 4.90 -4.84 -15.18
N GLY A 10 4.04 -5.85 -15.05
CA GLY A 10 4.33 -7.12 -14.39
C GLY A 10 4.22 -7.10 -12.86
N ILE A 11 3.90 -5.95 -12.25
CA ILE A 11 3.45 -5.89 -10.85
C ILE A 11 1.98 -6.26 -10.82
N SER A 12 1.63 -7.28 -10.04
CA SER A 12 0.24 -7.67 -9.79
C SER A 12 -0.15 -7.24 -8.38
N TYR A 13 -1.29 -6.56 -8.23
CA TYR A 13 -1.74 -6.05 -6.94
C TYR A 13 -3.25 -6.13 -6.74
N VAL A 14 -3.66 -6.09 -5.47
CA VAL A 14 -5.05 -6.01 -5.05
C VAL A 14 -5.19 -5.00 -3.92
N CYS A 15 -6.20 -4.14 -3.99
CA CYS A 15 -6.63 -3.25 -2.91
C CYS A 15 -7.92 -3.78 -2.26
N GLY A 16 -8.01 -3.69 -0.93
CA GLY A 16 -9.20 -4.11 -0.21
C GLY A 16 -9.06 -3.95 1.31
N GLY A 17 -10.12 -4.33 2.03
CA GLY A 17 -10.13 -4.35 3.49
C GLY A 17 -10.88 -3.18 4.14
N ILE A 18 -11.84 -2.59 3.44
CA ILE A 18 -12.68 -1.50 3.98
C ILE A 18 -13.56 -2.02 5.12
N GLY A 19 -14.01 -3.28 5.03
CA GLY A 19 -14.73 -3.97 6.11
C GLY A 19 -13.84 -4.89 6.94
N SER A 20 -14.19 -5.13 8.21
CA SER A 20 -13.44 -6.02 9.11
C SER A 20 -13.27 -7.45 8.57
N THR A 21 -14.33 -8.00 7.97
CA THR A 21 -14.30 -9.32 7.31
C THR A 21 -13.34 -9.34 6.13
N GLU A 22 -13.38 -8.30 5.29
CA GLU A 22 -12.53 -8.19 4.11
C GLU A 22 -11.07 -7.97 4.51
N ALA A 23 -10.80 -7.13 5.51
CA ALA A 23 -9.47 -6.92 6.06
C ALA A 23 -8.90 -8.23 6.61
N ALA A 24 -9.72 -9.03 7.29
CA ALA A 24 -9.30 -10.36 7.75
C ALA A 24 -9.02 -11.31 6.58
N GLN A 25 -9.78 -11.25 5.48
CA GLN A 25 -9.50 -12.02 4.26
C GLN A 25 -8.18 -11.59 3.60
N MET A 26 -7.95 -10.28 3.46
CA MET A 26 -6.71 -9.71 2.93
C MET A 26 -5.50 -10.18 3.75
N LYS A 27 -5.59 -10.06 5.09
CA LYS A 27 -4.54 -10.52 6.01
C LYS A 27 -4.28 -12.03 5.90
N ARG A 28 -5.33 -12.86 5.78
CA ARG A 28 -5.18 -14.31 5.55
C ARG A 28 -4.51 -14.61 4.21
N ASN A 29 -4.77 -13.81 3.18
CA ASN A 29 -4.18 -13.97 1.86
C ASN A 29 -2.77 -13.38 1.75
N ALA A 30 -2.31 -12.58 2.70
CA ALA A 30 -1.00 -11.92 2.64
C ALA A 30 0.17 -12.90 2.43
N SER A 31 0.08 -14.12 2.98
CA SER A 31 1.09 -15.18 2.78
C SER A 31 1.18 -15.71 1.35
N ARG A 32 0.20 -15.41 0.49
CA ARG A 32 0.20 -15.74 -0.95
C ARG A 32 0.84 -14.66 -1.81
N TYR A 33 1.08 -13.49 -1.24
CA TYR A 33 1.68 -12.35 -1.90
C TYR A 33 3.08 -12.09 -1.35
N GLN A 34 3.91 -11.39 -2.13
CA GLN A 34 5.26 -11.04 -1.71
C GLN A 34 5.27 -9.91 -0.67
N LEU A 35 4.30 -8.99 -0.76
CA LEU A 35 4.18 -7.84 0.13
C LEU A 35 2.72 -7.54 0.46
N MET A 36 2.46 -7.18 1.71
CA MET A 36 1.27 -6.52 2.19
C MET A 36 1.63 -5.11 2.67
N LEU A 37 1.00 -4.10 2.10
CA LEU A 37 1.01 -2.74 2.61
C LEU A 37 -0.23 -2.51 3.47
N THR A 38 -0.07 -1.79 4.56
CA THR A 38 -1.19 -1.29 5.38
C THR A 38 -1.07 0.22 5.48
N PHE A 39 -2.16 0.92 5.16
CA PHE A 39 -2.24 2.38 5.23
C PHE A 39 -3.05 2.77 6.46
N ALA A 40 -2.41 3.52 7.35
CA ALA A 40 -3.04 3.94 8.59
C ALA A 40 -2.44 5.24 9.12
N GLU A 41 -3.16 5.89 10.02
CA GLU A 41 -2.61 6.86 10.93
C GLU A 41 -1.70 6.16 11.95
N ASN A 42 -0.78 6.92 12.53
CA ASN A 42 0.06 6.43 13.63
C ASN A 42 -0.76 6.12 14.90
N THR A 43 -2.01 6.58 14.99
CA THR A 43 -3.00 6.22 16.02
C THR A 43 -3.67 4.87 15.77
N GLY A 44 -3.51 4.30 14.56
CA GLY A 44 -4.07 3.00 14.17
C GLY A 44 -5.32 3.08 13.30
N ASP A 45 -5.82 4.28 13.02
CA ASP A 45 -6.98 4.48 12.14
C ASP A 45 -6.62 4.16 10.70
N TYR A 46 -7.42 3.34 10.03
CA TYR A 46 -7.16 2.94 8.66
C TYR A 46 -7.45 4.07 7.67
N LEU A 47 -6.59 4.19 6.65
CA LEU A 47 -6.71 5.20 5.61
C LEU A 47 -7.08 4.58 4.26
N ALA A 48 -7.73 5.36 3.41
CA ALA A 48 -8.10 5.01 2.04
C ALA A 48 -7.73 6.16 1.08
N SER A 49 -7.95 5.94 -0.22
CA SER A 49 -7.58 6.85 -1.31
C SER A 49 -6.11 7.27 -1.25
N VAL A 50 -5.26 6.25 -1.20
CA VAL A 50 -3.81 6.39 -1.08
C VAL A 50 -3.18 6.27 -2.45
N ASP A 51 -2.45 7.29 -2.90
CA ASP A 51 -1.67 7.20 -4.12
C ASP A 51 -0.41 6.37 -3.86
N VAL A 52 -0.22 5.31 -4.62
CA VAL A 52 0.90 4.38 -4.48
C VAL A 52 1.73 4.37 -5.76
N GLY A 53 2.96 4.84 -5.63
CA GLY A 53 4.01 4.69 -6.63
C GLY A 53 5.00 3.62 -6.21
N ILE A 54 5.34 2.72 -7.13
CA ILE A 54 6.46 1.78 -6.98
C ILE A 54 7.52 2.08 -8.02
N ALA A 55 8.77 2.18 -7.56
CA ALA A 55 9.94 2.30 -8.40
C ALA A 55 10.94 1.18 -8.15
N ASP A 56 11.69 0.80 -9.19
CA ASP A 56 12.77 -0.18 -9.10
C ASP A 56 14.01 0.39 -8.37
N ALA A 57 15.06 -0.43 -8.24
CA ALA A 57 16.31 -0.04 -7.60
C ALA A 57 17.02 1.13 -8.31
N ARG A 58 16.79 1.31 -9.61
CA ARG A 58 17.36 2.38 -10.46
C ARG A 58 16.52 3.66 -10.41
N GLY A 59 15.34 3.63 -9.79
CA GLY A 59 14.44 4.77 -9.68
C GLY A 59 13.40 4.85 -10.81
N ASN A 60 13.32 3.84 -11.68
CA ASN A 60 12.30 3.82 -12.73
C ASN A 60 10.94 3.54 -12.09
N SER A 61 9.95 4.40 -12.35
CA SER A 61 8.57 4.15 -11.94
C SER A 61 8.01 2.98 -12.76
N ILE A 62 7.51 1.96 -12.07
CA ILE A 62 7.00 0.72 -12.68
C ILE A 62 5.53 0.45 -12.31
N MET A 63 4.96 1.20 -11.37
CA MET A 63 3.52 1.18 -11.09
C MET A 63 3.12 2.53 -10.49
N GLN A 64 1.97 3.03 -10.92
CA GLN A 64 1.30 4.18 -10.30
C GLN A 64 -0.19 3.91 -10.22
N THR A 65 -0.75 3.88 -9.01
CA THR A 65 -2.16 3.60 -8.81
C THR A 65 -2.69 4.30 -7.57
N THR A 66 -4.01 4.41 -7.46
CA THR A 66 -4.68 4.87 -6.23
C THR A 66 -5.38 3.67 -5.60
N CYS A 67 -5.17 3.48 -4.30
CA CYS A 67 -5.76 2.41 -3.53
C CYS A 67 -6.84 2.98 -2.60
N ASP A 68 -8.11 2.76 -2.95
CA ASP A 68 -9.27 3.22 -2.17
C ASP A 68 -9.58 2.33 -0.95
N ALA A 69 -8.57 1.66 -0.40
CA ALA A 69 -8.72 0.70 0.68
C ALA A 69 -7.44 0.62 1.53
N PRO A 70 -7.53 0.16 2.79
CA PRO A 70 -6.42 0.26 3.75
C PRO A 70 -5.35 -0.83 3.62
N ILE A 71 -5.60 -1.86 2.81
CA ILE A 71 -4.64 -2.94 2.59
C ILE A 71 -4.41 -3.11 1.09
N MET A 72 -3.14 -3.17 0.72
CA MET A 72 -2.72 -3.51 -0.64
C MET A 72 -1.81 -4.73 -0.61
N LEU A 73 -2.16 -5.77 -1.38
CA LEU A 73 -1.32 -6.94 -1.58
C LEU A 73 -0.60 -6.83 -2.92
N VAL A 74 0.70 -7.11 -2.96
CA VAL A 74 1.55 -6.87 -4.13
C VAL A 74 2.47 -8.07 -4.41
N ASN A 75 2.56 -8.42 -5.69
CA ASN A 75 3.52 -9.34 -6.27
C ASN A 75 4.40 -8.60 -7.29
N PHE A 76 5.70 -8.72 -7.13
CA PHE A 76 6.70 -8.11 -7.99
C PHE A 76 7.15 -9.09 -9.07
N PRO A 77 7.49 -8.59 -10.28
CA PRO A 77 7.89 -9.45 -11.38
C PRO A 77 9.26 -10.12 -11.15
N ARG A 78 10.11 -9.55 -10.29
CA ARG A 78 11.48 -10.03 -10.04
C ARG A 78 11.87 -9.84 -8.57
N ALA A 79 12.86 -10.61 -8.12
CA ALA A 79 13.54 -10.32 -6.86
C ALA A 79 14.38 -9.04 -7.02
N GLY A 80 14.43 -8.21 -5.97
CA GLY A 80 15.11 -6.93 -6.02
C GLY A 80 14.76 -6.00 -4.88
N THR A 81 15.30 -4.79 -4.97
CA THR A 81 14.94 -3.68 -4.07
C THR A 81 13.95 -2.78 -4.78
N TYR A 82 12.85 -2.46 -4.10
CA TYR A 82 11.80 -1.59 -4.60
C TYR A 82 11.60 -0.43 -3.64
N ARG A 83 11.35 0.76 -4.20
CA ARG A 83 10.97 1.96 -3.45
C ARG A 83 9.48 2.15 -3.60
N ILE A 84 8.81 2.28 -2.47
CA ILE A 84 7.37 2.49 -2.39
C ILE A 84 7.16 3.89 -1.85
N ASN A 85 6.49 4.71 -2.63
CA ASN A 85 6.01 6.03 -2.26
C ASN A 85 4.49 5.92 -2.12
N ALA A 86 3.98 6.05 -0.90
CA ALA A 86 2.56 6.16 -0.66
C ALA A 86 2.23 7.60 -0.27
N LYS A 87 1.14 8.18 -0.76
CA LYS A 87 0.72 9.53 -0.42
C LYS A 87 -0.75 9.56 -0.02
N VAL A 88 -1.04 10.35 1.00
CA VAL A 88 -2.39 10.77 1.36
C VAL A 88 -2.39 12.28 1.28
N ASP A 89 -3.28 12.84 0.46
CA ASP A 89 -3.38 14.30 0.17
C ASP A 89 -2.04 14.96 -0.17
N GLY A 90 -1.24 14.29 -1.00
CA GLY A 90 0.06 14.78 -1.40
C GLY A 90 1.17 14.64 -0.34
N VAL A 91 0.87 14.20 0.89
CA VAL A 91 1.88 13.98 1.93
C VAL A 91 2.48 12.57 1.81
N PRO A 92 3.78 12.45 1.47
CA PRO A 92 4.38 11.16 1.16
C PRO A 92 4.91 10.44 2.40
N VAL A 93 4.73 9.12 2.42
CA VAL A 93 5.49 8.17 3.23
C VAL A 93 6.27 7.26 2.28
N ASN A 94 7.58 7.23 2.47
CA ASN A 94 8.50 6.41 1.67
C ASN A 94 8.95 5.18 2.45
N ARG A 95 8.98 4.03 1.77
CA ARG A 95 9.56 2.79 2.28
C ARG A 95 10.39 2.10 1.20
N VAL A 96 11.47 1.46 1.63
CA VAL A 96 12.27 0.59 0.78
C VAL A 96 12.02 -0.84 1.19
N VAL A 97 11.64 -1.69 0.24
CA VAL A 97 11.41 -3.12 0.47
C VAL A 97 12.41 -3.95 -0.33
N ARG A 98 12.85 -5.06 0.25
CA ARG A 98 13.72 -6.03 -0.43
C ARG A 98 12.95 -7.33 -0.60
N ILE A 99 12.76 -7.72 -1.85
CA ILE A 99 12.09 -8.97 -2.24
C ILE A 99 13.18 -9.95 -2.67
N LYS A 100 13.28 -11.09 -1.99
CA LYS A 100 14.18 -12.18 -2.35
C LYS A 100 13.39 -13.26 -3.10
N SER A 101 14.08 -14.18 -3.74
CA SER A 101 13.44 -15.36 -4.30
C SER A 101 12.68 -16.12 -3.20
N GLY A 102 11.40 -16.42 -3.44
CA GLY A 102 10.52 -17.08 -2.47
C GLY A 102 9.98 -16.20 -1.34
N THR A 103 10.29 -14.90 -1.28
CA THR A 103 9.70 -13.99 -0.27
C THR A 103 8.18 -14.01 -0.39
N ARG A 104 7.51 -14.23 0.75
CA ARG A 104 6.05 -14.13 0.88
C ARG A 104 5.67 -13.57 2.25
N GLY A 105 4.52 -12.91 2.33
CA GLY A 105 3.98 -12.40 3.60
C GLY A 105 4.76 -11.24 4.22
N ASN A 106 5.67 -10.59 3.48
CA ASN A 106 6.33 -9.39 3.99
C ASN A 106 5.28 -8.31 4.25
N SER A 107 5.35 -7.62 5.38
CA SER A 107 4.31 -6.66 5.80
C SER A 107 4.95 -5.32 6.14
N VAL A 108 4.42 -4.24 5.56
CA VAL A 108 4.93 -2.89 5.77
C VAL A 108 3.78 -1.94 6.05
N ALA A 109 3.84 -1.25 7.19
CA ALA A 109 2.91 -0.18 7.51
C ALA A 109 3.43 1.16 6.95
N MET A 110 2.54 1.85 6.25
CA MET A 110 2.67 3.24 5.86
C MET A 110 1.86 4.05 6.88
N LEU A 111 2.57 4.77 7.74
CA LEU A 111 1.96 5.47 8.88
C LEU A 111 2.10 6.97 8.68
N TRP A 112 0.97 7.67 8.69
CA TRP A 112 0.93 9.13 8.70
C TRP A 112 0.68 9.64 10.12
N PRO A 113 1.35 10.73 10.55
CA PRO A 113 0.97 11.39 11.79
C PRO A 113 -0.47 11.90 11.69
N ARG A 114 -1.30 11.65 12.71
CA ARG A 114 -2.67 12.18 12.77
C ARG A 114 -2.75 13.70 12.55
N THR A 115 -1.74 14.47 12.97
CA THR A 115 -1.68 15.93 12.71
C THR A 115 -1.65 16.29 11.23
N VAL A 116 -1.10 15.44 10.38
CA VAL A 116 -1.12 15.60 8.92
C VAL A 116 -2.55 15.40 8.39
N ILE A 117 -3.26 14.42 8.94
CA ILE A 117 -4.62 14.09 8.53
C ILE A 117 -5.65 15.07 9.14
N GLU A 118 -5.45 15.57 10.36
CA GLU A 118 -6.31 16.59 10.98
C GLU A 118 -6.10 17.97 10.35
N GLY A 119 -4.88 18.29 9.95
CA GLY A 119 -4.58 19.45 9.12
C GLY A 119 -5.25 19.41 7.73
N ARG A 120 -5.99 18.34 7.40
CA ARG A 120 -6.90 18.24 6.24
C ARG A 120 -8.32 18.68 6.61
N THR A 121 -8.83 18.27 7.77
CA THR A 121 -10.22 18.50 8.20
C THR A 121 -10.43 19.87 8.83
N GLY A 122 -9.38 20.49 9.38
CA GLY A 122 -9.42 21.85 9.94
C GLY A 122 -9.51 22.98 8.91
N ASN A 123 -9.33 22.69 7.62
CA ASN A 123 -9.24 23.70 6.55
C ASN A 123 -10.56 23.89 5.81
N ALA A 124 -11.61 23.18 6.23
CA ALA A 124 -12.94 23.19 5.62
C ALA A 124 -13.96 24.01 6.44
N GLN A 125 -13.53 25.08 7.10
CA GLN A 125 -14.41 26.07 7.72
C GLN A 125 -14.01 27.48 7.25
N GLY A 126 -14.64 27.90 6.17
CA GLY A 126 -14.83 29.29 5.77
C GLY A 126 -16.33 29.54 5.64
#